data_AF-A0A1X1Y1F3-F1
#
_entry.id   AF-A0A1X1Y1F3-F1
#
_cell.length_a   1.000
_cell.length_b   1.000
_cell.length_c   1.000
_cell.angle_alpha   90.00
_cell.angle_beta   90.00
_cell.angle_gamma   90.00
#
_symmetry.space_group_name_H-M   'P 1'
#
loop_
_entity.id
_entity.type
_entity.pdbx_description
1 polymer ?
#
loop_
_entity_poly.entity_id
_entity_poly.type
_entity_poly.pdbx_seq_one_letter_code
_entity_poly.pdbx_strand_id
1 'polypeptide(L)'
;MCELAGQQITPEQWGGQDCAQFFTVDVADAHGAAAVWIADPLRYHADFLGAHTWSVIAGADGRLVPQAAKLAVELLAERLAAEAGIITTVVHAVGLETSPAGPAFAVIVHAPYTAGESFDQWLQRCGWPIMATVINITDPGTYNSQYLYREVAQRVSVHQPG
;
A
#
# COMPACT_ATOMS: atom_id res chain seq x y z
N MET A 1 -18.89 -19.78 -7.42
CA MET A 1 -18.94 -19.35 -6.01
C MET A 1 -17.51 -19.29 -5.55
N CYS A 2 -17.05 -18.13 -5.09
CA CYS A 2 -15.65 -17.93 -4.73
C CYS A 2 -15.43 -18.45 -3.30
N GLU A 3 -14.51 -19.41 -3.09
CA GLU A 3 -14.17 -19.91 -1.74
C GLU A 3 -13.38 -18.88 -0.90
N LEU A 4 -13.12 -17.70 -1.47
CA LEU A 4 -12.31 -16.65 -0.90
C LEU A 4 -13.07 -15.73 0.07
N ALA A 5 -14.40 -15.68 -0.01
CA ALA A 5 -15.20 -14.68 0.72
C ALA A 5 -15.04 -14.82 2.24
N GLY A 6 -14.58 -13.75 2.90
CA GLY A 6 -14.44 -13.67 4.36
C GLY A 6 -13.15 -14.25 4.95
N GLN A 7 -12.15 -14.58 4.12
CA GLN A 7 -10.83 -14.97 4.62
C GLN A 7 -9.98 -13.74 4.93
N GLN A 8 -9.62 -13.56 6.21
CA GLN A 8 -8.64 -12.58 6.66
C GLN A 8 -7.33 -13.30 6.91
N ILE A 9 -6.25 -12.90 6.23
CA ILE A 9 -4.93 -13.43 6.52
C ILE A 9 -4.15 -12.43 7.35
N THR A 10 -3.77 -12.88 8.55
CA THR A 10 -3.08 -12.06 9.54
C THR A 10 -1.57 -12.06 9.28
N PRO A 11 -0.87 -11.02 9.77
CA PRO A 11 0.56 -10.86 9.64
C PRO A 11 1.39 -12.14 9.90
N GLU A 12 0.99 -12.93 10.89
CA GLU A 12 1.72 -14.11 11.32
C GLU A 12 1.67 -15.27 10.31
N GLN A 13 0.68 -15.27 9.40
CA GLN A 13 0.47 -16.32 8.41
C GLN A 13 1.33 -16.13 7.15
N TRP A 14 2.04 -15.00 7.02
CA TRP A 14 2.78 -14.61 5.81
C TRP A 14 4.28 -14.92 5.83
N GLY A 15 4.85 -15.31 6.98
CA GLY A 15 6.25 -15.74 7.08
C GLY A 15 7.31 -14.64 7.08
N GLY A 16 6.93 -13.36 7.10
CA GLY A 16 7.85 -12.22 7.27
C GLY A 16 7.45 -11.36 8.46
N GLN A 17 8.10 -11.54 9.61
CA GLN A 17 7.64 -10.97 10.89
C GLN A 17 7.62 -9.43 10.97
N ASP A 18 8.35 -8.72 10.10
CA ASP A 18 8.53 -7.28 10.26
C ASP A 18 7.55 -6.42 9.43
N CYS A 19 7.07 -6.92 8.28
CA CYS A 19 6.21 -6.15 7.36
C CYS A 19 4.77 -6.64 7.32
N ALA A 20 4.48 -7.84 7.82
CA ALA A 20 3.19 -8.45 7.63
C ALA A 20 2.06 -7.72 8.38
N GLN A 21 2.40 -6.94 9.44
CA GLN A 21 1.48 -6.11 10.23
C GLN A 21 0.78 -4.99 9.44
N PHE A 22 1.22 -4.72 8.20
CA PHE A 22 0.72 -3.65 7.36
C PHE A 22 -0.35 -4.09 6.35
N PHE A 23 -0.61 -5.41 6.26
CA PHE A 23 -1.46 -5.98 5.22
C PHE A 23 -2.64 -6.73 5.84
N THR A 24 -3.82 -6.48 5.31
CA THR A 24 -5.02 -7.29 5.54
C THR A 24 -5.63 -7.59 4.18
N VAL A 25 -5.77 -8.86 3.83
CA VAL A 25 -6.50 -9.25 2.61
C VAL A 25 -7.94 -9.51 2.99
N ASP A 26 -8.89 -8.86 2.31
CA ASP A 26 -10.32 -9.14 2.38
C ASP A 26 -10.85 -9.41 0.97
N VAL A 27 -11.37 -10.60 0.73
CA VAL A 27 -11.92 -10.94 -0.58
C VAL A 27 -13.43 -10.68 -0.58
N ALA A 28 -13.81 -9.47 -1.01
CA ALA A 28 -15.20 -9.09 -1.19
C ALA A 28 -15.72 -9.45 -2.59
N ASP A 29 -16.61 -10.43 -2.67
CA ASP A 29 -17.15 -11.01 -3.92
C ASP A 29 -18.11 -10.09 -4.71
N ALA A 30 -18.21 -8.80 -4.39
CA ALA A 30 -19.20 -7.92 -5.03
C ALA A 30 -18.91 -7.65 -6.52
N HIS A 31 -17.65 -7.80 -6.97
CA HIS A 31 -17.21 -7.34 -8.29
C HIS A 31 -16.23 -8.28 -9.02
N GLY A 32 -16.07 -9.54 -8.58
CA GLY A 32 -15.10 -10.46 -9.20
C GLY A 32 -13.63 -10.07 -8.96
N ALA A 33 -13.37 -9.35 -7.86
CA ALA A 33 -12.04 -8.92 -7.44
C ALA A 33 -11.84 -9.21 -5.96
N ALA A 34 -10.60 -9.48 -5.58
CA ALA A 34 -10.14 -9.50 -4.20
C ALA A 34 -9.62 -8.12 -3.81
N ALA A 35 -9.86 -7.69 -2.57
CA ALA A 35 -9.38 -6.43 -2.05
C ALA A 35 -8.21 -6.68 -1.09
N VAL A 36 -7.06 -6.08 -1.37
CA VAL A 36 -5.93 -6.06 -0.44
C VAL A 36 -5.93 -4.71 0.25
N TRP A 37 -6.20 -4.71 1.55
CA TRP A 37 -6.17 -3.52 2.38
C TRP A 37 -4.77 -3.38 2.94
N ILE A 38 -4.21 -2.19 2.74
CA ILE A 38 -2.86 -1.86 3.14
C ILE A 38 -2.96 -0.68 4.08
N ALA A 39 -2.34 -0.78 5.24
CA ALA A 39 -2.20 0.30 6.20
C ALA A 39 -0.73 0.38 6.63
N ASP A 40 0.02 1.28 6.00
CA ASP A 40 1.45 1.49 6.24
C ASP A 40 1.66 2.64 7.25
N PRO A 41 2.11 2.37 8.50
CA PRO A 41 2.28 3.38 9.53
C PRO A 41 3.29 4.46 9.13
N LEU A 42 2.84 5.70 9.16
CA LEU A 42 3.63 6.84 8.68
C LEU A 42 4.78 7.23 9.62
N ARG A 43 4.71 6.84 10.89
CA ARG A 43 5.71 7.21 11.91
C ARG A 43 7.12 6.73 11.54
N TYR A 44 7.24 5.51 11.03
CA TYR A 44 8.54 4.95 10.64
C TYR A 44 9.19 5.74 9.49
N HIS A 45 8.36 6.17 8.52
CA HIS A 45 8.81 6.96 7.37
C HIS A 45 9.24 8.38 7.76
N ALA A 46 8.59 8.97 8.76
CA ALA A 46 8.96 10.26 9.32
C ALA A 46 10.39 10.24 9.89
N ASP A 47 10.72 9.20 10.65
CA ASP A 47 12.05 9.02 11.26
C ASP A 47 13.12 8.84 10.18
N PHE A 48 12.82 8.09 9.12
CA PHE A 48 13.76 7.84 8.02
C PHE A 48 14.01 9.06 7.12
N LEU A 49 12.96 9.81 6.76
CA LEU A 49 13.06 10.96 5.86
C LEU A 49 13.66 12.20 6.50
N GLY A 50 13.61 12.28 7.84
CA GLY A 50 14.01 13.44 8.61
C GLY A 50 12.98 14.57 8.57
N ALA A 51 13.01 15.42 9.61
CA ALA A 51 11.96 16.41 9.87
C ALA A 51 11.69 17.39 8.70
N HIS A 52 12.73 17.83 8.00
CA HIS A 52 12.58 18.78 6.90
C HIS A 52 11.79 18.17 5.73
N THR A 53 12.23 17.02 5.22
CA THR A 53 11.55 16.30 4.13
C THR A 53 10.13 15.88 4.53
N TRP A 54 9.97 15.39 5.76
CA TRP A 54 8.66 14.94 6.27
C TRP A 54 7.64 16.07 6.28
N SER A 55 8.03 17.28 6.70
CA SER A 55 7.16 18.45 6.76
C SER A 55 6.62 18.92 5.40
N VAL A 56 7.23 18.49 4.30
CA VAL A 56 6.76 18.78 2.93
C VAL A 56 5.54 17.93 2.57
N ILE A 57 5.47 16.69 3.06
CA ILE A 57 4.48 15.70 2.64
C ILE A 57 3.45 15.36 3.72
N ALA A 58 3.72 15.71 4.97
CA ALA A 58 2.84 15.42 6.10
C ALA A 58 2.46 16.67 6.90
N GLY A 59 1.24 16.67 7.42
CA GLY A 59 0.72 17.69 8.31
C GLY A 59 1.23 17.52 9.75
N ALA A 60 0.86 18.47 10.61
CA ALA A 60 1.22 18.46 12.03
C ALA A 60 0.63 17.27 12.81
N ASP A 61 -0.43 16.66 12.29
CA ASP A 61 -1.07 15.46 12.83
C ASP A 61 -0.37 14.15 12.39
N GLY A 62 0.71 14.26 11.61
CA GLY A 62 1.47 13.12 11.08
C GLY A 62 0.80 12.41 9.92
N ARG A 63 -0.34 12.90 9.40
CA ARG A 63 -0.97 12.36 8.19
C ARG A 63 -0.35 12.99 6.94
N LEU A 64 -0.37 12.26 5.83
CA LEU A 64 -0.02 12.85 4.54
C LEU A 64 -0.99 13.99 4.21
N VAL A 65 -0.45 15.11 3.70
CA VAL A 65 -1.31 16.16 3.15
C VAL A 65 -2.03 15.64 1.90
N PRO A 66 -3.22 16.16 1.54
CA PRO A 66 -4.03 15.59 0.46
C PRO A 66 -3.30 15.41 -0.88
N GLN A 67 -2.43 16.36 -1.23
CA GLN A 67 -1.61 16.28 -2.44
C GLN A 67 -0.60 15.13 -2.38
N ALA A 68 0.07 14.95 -1.24
CA ALA A 68 1.04 13.88 -1.05
C ALA A 68 0.36 12.51 -1.00
N ALA A 69 -0.80 12.39 -0.34
CA ALA A 69 -1.60 11.17 -0.33
C ALA A 69 -2.03 10.78 -1.76
N LYS A 70 -2.53 11.74 -2.54
CA LYS A 70 -2.89 11.52 -3.94
C LYS A 70 -1.70 11.03 -4.77
N LEU A 71 -0.56 11.70 -4.68
CA LEU A 71 0.67 11.31 -5.40
C LEU A 71 1.18 9.93 -4.97
N ALA A 72 1.10 9.60 -3.67
CA ALA A 72 1.50 8.29 -3.18
C ALA A 72 0.62 7.17 -3.78
N VAL A 73 -0.69 7.40 -3.90
CA VAL A 73 -1.62 6.45 -4.54
C VAL A 73 -1.33 6.30 -6.03
N GLU A 74 -1.12 7.41 -6.74
CA GLU A 74 -0.80 7.40 -8.17
C GLU A 74 0.50 6.64 -8.45
N LEU A 75 1.56 6.93 -7.70
CA LEU A 75 2.84 6.24 -7.80
C LEU A 75 2.71 4.76 -7.46
N LEU A 76 2.00 4.40 -6.39
CA LEU A 76 1.77 3.00 -6.05
C LEU A 76 1.02 2.27 -7.19
N ALA A 77 0.00 2.89 -7.78
CA ALA A 77 -0.73 2.31 -8.90
C ALA A 77 0.18 2.13 -10.15
N GLU A 78 1.01 3.11 -10.46
CA GLU A 78 2.00 3.03 -11.56
C GLU A 78 2.97 1.86 -11.35
N ARG A 79 3.50 1.71 -10.12
CA ARG A 79 4.46 0.64 -9.78
C ARG A 79 3.80 -0.74 -9.80
N LEU A 80 2.59 -0.86 -9.25
CA LEU A 80 1.84 -2.12 -9.32
C LEU A 80 1.52 -2.52 -10.75
N ALA A 81 1.14 -1.57 -11.61
CA ALA A 81 0.91 -1.84 -13.02
C ALA A 81 2.18 -2.28 -13.76
N ALA A 82 3.33 -1.67 -13.44
CA ALA A 82 4.61 -1.97 -14.08
C ALA A 82 5.24 -3.28 -13.60
N GLU A 83 5.24 -3.55 -12.29
CA GLU A 83 5.93 -4.68 -11.67
C GLU A 83 5.08 -5.94 -11.59
N ALA A 84 3.81 -5.79 -11.22
CA ALA A 84 2.93 -6.94 -11.02
C ALA A 84 2.31 -7.43 -12.33
N GLY A 85 2.31 -6.60 -13.39
CA GLY A 85 1.68 -6.92 -14.68
C GLY A 85 0.17 -7.21 -14.57
N ILE A 86 -0.43 -6.83 -13.43
CA ILE A 86 -1.82 -7.10 -13.08
C ILE A 86 -2.56 -5.78 -13.13
N ILE A 87 -3.71 -5.78 -13.81
CA ILE A 87 -4.62 -4.62 -13.80
C ILE A 87 -5.21 -4.55 -12.40
N THR A 88 -4.70 -3.63 -11.59
CA THR A 88 -5.19 -3.36 -10.24
C THR A 88 -5.75 -1.96 -10.14
N THR A 89 -6.87 -1.79 -9.44
CA THR A 89 -7.37 -0.47 -9.05
C THR A 89 -6.92 -0.16 -7.64
N VAL A 90 -6.16 0.91 -7.45
CA VAL A 90 -5.74 1.40 -6.13
C VAL A 90 -6.67 2.53 -5.71
N VAL A 91 -7.24 2.43 -4.52
CA VAL A 91 -8.15 3.42 -3.94
C VAL A 91 -7.59 3.91 -2.61
N HIS A 92 -7.56 5.22 -2.41
CA HIS A 92 -7.22 5.82 -1.13
C HIS A 92 -8.31 5.51 -0.09
N ALA A 93 -7.94 4.93 1.05
CA ALA A 93 -8.86 4.48 2.07
C ALA A 93 -8.76 5.34 3.34
N VAL A 94 -9.27 6.58 3.27
CA VAL A 94 -9.23 7.56 4.37
C VAL A 94 -9.73 6.99 5.70
N GLY A 95 -10.75 6.13 5.68
CA GLY A 95 -11.32 5.49 6.87
C GLY A 95 -10.39 4.51 7.58
N LEU A 96 -9.33 4.05 6.92
CA LEU A 96 -8.33 3.11 7.44
C LEU A 96 -7.02 3.80 7.85
N GLU A 97 -6.89 5.12 7.68
CA GLU A 97 -5.68 5.88 8.06
C GLU A 97 -5.52 6.04 9.59
N THR A 98 -6.54 5.65 10.37
CA THR A 98 -6.51 5.72 11.82
C THR A 98 -6.27 4.32 12.36
N SER A 99 -5.04 4.03 12.78
CA SER A 99 -4.71 2.78 13.44
C SER A 99 -4.38 3.01 14.93
N PRO A 100 -4.48 1.99 15.79
CA PRO A 100 -3.95 2.07 17.16
C PRO A 100 -2.46 2.43 17.22
N ALA A 101 -1.70 2.16 16.16
CA ALA A 101 -0.27 2.49 16.03
C ALA A 101 -0.02 3.94 15.55
N GLY A 102 -1.07 4.69 15.21
CA GLY A 102 -1.01 6.06 14.72
C GLY A 102 -1.49 6.24 13.27
N PRO A 103 -1.23 7.41 12.66
CA PRO A 103 -1.53 7.69 11.26
C PRO A 103 -0.89 6.67 10.32
N ALA A 104 -1.66 6.18 9.36
CA ALA A 104 -1.20 5.28 8.32
C ALA A 104 -1.53 5.83 6.94
N PHE A 105 -0.67 5.54 5.96
CA PHE A 105 -1.05 5.58 4.56
C PHE A 105 -1.90 4.34 4.27
N ALA A 106 -3.18 4.55 3.98
CA ALA A 106 -4.10 3.45 3.81
C ALA A 106 -4.70 3.40 2.40
N VAL A 107 -4.61 2.24 1.76
CA VAL A 107 -5.14 2.02 0.41
C VAL A 107 -5.81 0.66 0.29
N ILE A 108 -6.70 0.55 -0.68
CA ILE A 108 -7.30 -0.72 -1.10
C ILE A 108 -6.84 -0.99 -2.52
N VAL A 109 -6.17 -2.12 -2.73
CA VAL A 109 -5.78 -2.63 -4.05
C VAL A 109 -6.78 -3.70 -4.46
N HIS A 110 -7.56 -3.44 -5.49
CA HIS A 110 -8.44 -4.43 -6.09
C HIS A 110 -7.70 -5.22 -7.15
N ALA A 111 -7.68 -6.55 -7.03
CA ALA A 111 -7.05 -7.43 -7.98
C ALA A 111 -8.02 -8.51 -8.48
N PRO A 112 -8.04 -8.82 -9.79
CA PRO A 112 -8.97 -9.80 -10.34
C PRO A 112 -8.61 -11.22 -9.89
N TYR A 113 -9.63 -12.05 -9.72
CA TYR A 113 -9.48 -13.49 -9.53
C TYR A 113 -10.24 -14.24 -10.64
N THR A 114 -9.85 -15.49 -10.90
CA THR A 114 -10.49 -16.34 -11.93
C THR A 114 -11.56 -17.22 -11.30
N ALA A 115 -12.66 -17.49 -12.02
CA ALA A 115 -13.68 -18.42 -11.52
C ALA A 115 -13.08 -19.81 -11.23
N GLY A 116 -13.25 -20.31 -10.00
CA GLY A 116 -12.69 -21.58 -9.55
C GLY A 116 -11.22 -21.51 -9.11
N GLU A 117 -10.60 -20.33 -9.13
CA GLU A 117 -9.26 -20.10 -8.55
C GLU A 117 -9.31 -20.23 -7.03
N SER A 118 -8.41 -21.03 -6.47
CA SER A 118 -8.25 -21.14 -5.02
C SER A 118 -7.51 -19.93 -4.46
N PHE A 119 -7.57 -19.75 -3.14
CA PHE A 119 -6.84 -18.66 -2.48
C PHE A 119 -5.34 -18.75 -2.75
N ASP A 120 -4.74 -19.93 -2.59
CA ASP A 120 -3.30 -20.13 -2.81
C ASP A 120 -2.88 -19.81 -4.25
N GLN A 121 -3.73 -20.16 -5.22
CA GLN A 121 -3.49 -19.85 -6.64
C GLN A 121 -3.55 -18.34 -6.89
N TRP A 122 -4.59 -17.68 -6.39
CA TRP A 122 -4.73 -16.22 -6.50
C TRP A 122 -3.58 -15.51 -5.76
N LEU A 123 -3.19 -16.02 -4.60
CA LEU A 123 -2.13 -15.44 -3.81
C LEU A 123 -0.79 -15.51 -4.55
N GLN A 124 -0.42 -16.68 -5.07
CA GLN A 124 0.83 -16.83 -5.80
C GLN A 124 0.87 -15.99 -7.07
N ARG A 125 -0.28 -15.88 -7.77
CA ARG A 125 -0.38 -15.15 -9.03
C ARG A 125 -0.45 -13.63 -8.84
N CYS A 126 -1.23 -13.17 -7.88
CA CYS A 126 -1.57 -11.75 -7.69
C CYS A 126 -1.21 -11.21 -6.32
N GLY A 127 -1.69 -11.84 -5.25
CA GLY A 127 -1.60 -11.26 -3.91
C GLY A 127 -0.15 -11.06 -3.45
N TRP A 128 0.72 -12.07 -3.66
CA TRP A 128 2.13 -12.00 -3.32
C TRP A 128 2.89 -10.93 -4.12
N PRO A 129 2.79 -10.86 -5.46
CA PRO A 129 3.36 -9.75 -6.22
C PRO A 129 2.92 -8.36 -5.75
N ILE A 130 1.63 -8.17 -5.43
CA ILE A 130 1.11 -6.89 -4.94
C ILE A 130 1.80 -6.51 -3.62
N MET A 131 1.79 -7.42 -2.64
CA MET A 131 2.39 -7.16 -1.33
C MET A 131 3.90 -6.95 -1.44
N ALA A 132 4.60 -7.78 -2.21
CA ALA A 132 6.04 -7.65 -2.43
C ALA A 132 6.39 -6.29 -3.07
N THR A 133 5.61 -5.84 -4.06
CA THR A 133 5.79 -4.52 -4.68
C THR A 133 5.61 -3.41 -3.66
N VAL A 134 4.54 -3.46 -2.85
CA VAL A 134 4.27 -2.46 -1.81
C VAL A 134 5.42 -2.41 -0.82
N ILE A 135 5.85 -3.55 -0.28
CA ILE A 135 7.00 -3.62 0.63
C ILE A 135 8.24 -3.02 -0.02
N ASN A 136 8.55 -3.41 -1.27
CA ASN A 136 9.76 -2.93 -1.94
C ASN A 136 9.78 -1.42 -2.14
N ILE A 137 8.62 -0.79 -2.36
CA ILE A 137 8.56 0.65 -2.62
C ILE A 137 8.37 1.46 -1.33
N THR A 138 7.77 0.90 -0.27
CA THR A 138 7.56 1.61 0.99
C THR A 138 8.62 1.30 2.03
N ASP A 139 9.41 0.24 1.90
CA ASP A 139 10.57 0.02 2.78
C ASP A 139 11.79 0.80 2.29
N PRO A 140 12.29 1.80 3.04
CA PRO A 140 13.50 2.52 2.70
C PRO A 140 14.78 1.66 2.71
N GLY A 141 14.76 0.49 3.34
CA GLY A 141 15.86 -0.46 3.36
C GLY A 141 15.97 -1.31 2.09
N THR A 142 14.95 -1.27 1.23
CA THR A 142 14.90 -2.07 0.01
C THR A 142 15.64 -1.36 -1.13
N TYR A 143 16.61 -2.06 -1.74
CA TYR A 143 17.48 -1.49 -2.81
C TYR A 143 16.97 -1.69 -4.23
N ASN A 144 15.95 -2.54 -4.42
CA ASN A 144 15.48 -2.93 -5.76
C ASN A 144 14.42 -1.96 -6.33
N SER A 145 13.92 -1.02 -5.53
CA SER A 145 12.94 -0.03 -5.97
C SER A 145 13.20 1.34 -5.35
N GLN A 146 12.64 2.37 -5.99
CA GLN A 146 12.72 3.73 -5.48
C GLN A 146 11.74 3.91 -4.32
N TYR A 147 12.26 4.38 -3.19
CA TYR A 147 11.45 4.63 -2.01
C TYR A 147 10.35 5.68 -2.27
N LEU A 148 9.10 5.25 -2.12
CA LEU A 148 7.88 5.96 -2.48
C LEU A 148 7.82 7.36 -1.87
N TYR A 149 7.98 7.48 -0.56
CA TYR A 149 7.79 8.75 0.14
C TYR A 149 8.89 9.78 -0.17
N ARG A 150 10.09 9.33 -0.54
CA ARG A 150 11.13 10.23 -1.04
C ARG A 150 10.78 10.79 -2.42
N GLU A 151 10.23 9.96 -3.29
CA GLU A 151 9.76 10.41 -4.61
C GLU A 151 8.56 11.37 -4.49
N VAL A 152 7.60 11.08 -3.60
CA VAL A 152 6.48 11.98 -3.31
C VAL A 152 7.01 13.34 -2.84
N ALA A 153 7.94 13.37 -1.89
CA ALA A 153 8.51 14.62 -1.39
C ALA A 153 9.18 15.44 -2.49
N GLN A 154 9.95 14.79 -3.36
CA GLN A 154 10.57 15.44 -4.52
C GLN A 154 9.53 16.05 -5.46
N ARG A 155 8.45 15.32 -5.79
CA ARG A 155 7.41 15.80 -6.71
C ARG A 155 6.58 16.94 -6.11
N VAL A 156 6.29 16.89 -4.80
CA VAL A 156 5.60 17.98 -4.09
C VAL A 156 6.45 19.26 -4.07
N SER A 157 7.74 19.15 -3.73
CA SER A 157 8.66 20.31 -3.69
C SER A 157 8.80 21.03 -5.03
N VAL A 158 8.71 20.31 -6.15
CA VAL A 158 8.79 20.91 -7.50
C VAL A 158 7.52 21.72 -7.85
N HIS A 159 6.39 21.45 -7.21
CA HIS A 159 5.08 22.03 -7.53
C HIS A 159 4.63 23.14 -6.56
N GLN A 160 5.48 23.56 -5.60
CA GLN A 160 5.19 24.73 -4.78
C GLN A 160 5.76 25.99 -5.45
N PRO A 161 4.93 26.94 -5.91
CA PRO A 161 5.42 28.26 -6.31
C PRO A 161 5.99 28.95 -5.07
N GLY A 162 7.23 29.43 -5.18
CA GLY A 162 7.87 30.25 -4.14
C GLY A 162 7.21 31.62 -3.95
#